data_AF-U2STR1-F1
#
_entry.id   AF-U2STR1-F1
#
_cell.length_a   1.000
_cell.length_b   1.000
_cell.length_c   1.000
_cell.angle_alpha   90.00
_cell.angle_beta   90.00
_cell.angle_gamma   90.00
#
_symmetry.space_group_name_H-M   'P 1'
#
loop_
_entity.id
_entity.type
_entity.pdbx_description
1 polymer ?
#
loop_
_entity_poly.entity_id
_entity_poly.type
_entity_poly.pdbx_seq_one_letter_code
_entity_poly.pdbx_strand_id
1 'polypeptide(L)'
;MTNTLAFLSILIIFMRLYSIFGITFLTEGKAKFAERITIFLLIFEISIILLHLFFNSFRPLLPPILIFLKTTQYQFFMLKNISVEGILYIISDITLLLTFNFTSDTAKSFNRIFLTYTFLINALLGIITLLF
;
A
#
# COMPACT_ATOMS: atom_id res chain seq x y z
N MET A 1 -16.03 8.41 14.47
CA MET A 1 -15.26 7.35 13.75
C MET A 1 -15.02 7.70 12.29
N THR A 2 -16.02 8.18 11.54
CA THR A 2 -15.92 8.53 10.11
C THR A 2 -14.84 9.57 9.80
N ASN A 3 -14.78 10.68 10.57
CA ASN A 3 -13.77 11.73 10.34
C ASN A 3 -12.34 11.26 10.62
N THR A 4 -12.15 10.35 11.58
CA THR A 4 -10.82 9.83 11.96
C THR A 4 -10.28 8.89 10.88
N LEU A 5 -11.13 8.00 10.33
CA LEU A 5 -10.75 7.07 9.27
C LEU A 5 -10.50 7.80 7.94
N ALA A 6 -11.31 8.83 7.62
CA ALA A 6 -11.09 9.68 6.45
C ALA A 6 -9.80 10.51 6.56
N PHE A 7 -9.49 11.03 7.74
CA PHE A 7 -8.20 11.68 7.98
C PHE A 7 -7.03 10.72 7.79
N LEU A 8 -7.15 9.49 8.31
CA LEU A 8 -6.10 8.48 8.20
C LEU A 8 -5.90 8.02 6.74
N SER A 9 -6.97 7.89 5.94
CA SER A 9 -6.85 7.54 4.53
C SER A 9 -6.14 8.62 3.71
N ILE A 10 -6.44 9.91 3.96
CA ILE A 10 -5.72 11.04 3.38
C ILE A 10 -4.25 11.02 3.80
N LEU A 11 -3.97 10.78 5.09
CA LEU A 11 -2.60 10.69 5.60
C LEU A 11 -1.80 9.59 4.90
N ILE A 12 -2.41 8.42 4.67
CA ILE A 12 -1.77 7.29 3.95
C ILE A 12 -1.42 7.69 2.51
N ILE A 13 -2.28 8.45 1.81
CA ILE A 13 -1.99 8.96 0.47
C ILE A 13 -0.75 9.87 0.51
N PHE A 14 -0.67 10.80 1.47
CA PHE A 14 0.50 11.66 1.64
C PHE A 14 1.77 10.87 1.96
N MET A 15 1.69 9.85 2.82
CA MET A 15 2.84 9.00 3.13
C MET A 15 3.33 8.21 1.91
N ARG A 16 2.42 7.73 1.04
CA ARG A 16 2.78 7.07 -0.23
C ARG A 16 3.50 8.02 -1.18
N LEU A 17 2.97 9.24 -1.37
CA LEU A 17 3.60 10.27 -2.19
C LEU A 17 4.99 10.62 -1.64
N TYR A 18 5.10 10.83 -0.33
CA TYR A 18 6.39 11.09 0.32
C TYR A 18 7.40 9.94 0.12
N SER A 19 6.96 8.70 0.26
CA SER A 19 7.81 7.52 0.03
C SER A 19 8.29 7.46 -1.42
N ILE A 20 7.42 7.71 -2.40
CA ILE A 20 7.79 7.79 -3.83
C ILE A 20 8.91 8.82 -4.00
N PHE A 21 8.68 10.06 -3.58
CA PHE A 21 9.68 11.13 -3.70
C PHE A 21 10.98 10.79 -2.98
N GLY A 22 10.88 10.16 -1.81
CA GLY A 22 12.03 9.85 -0.99
C GLY A 22 12.88 8.67 -1.45
N ILE A 23 12.27 7.70 -2.11
CA ILE A 23 12.99 6.58 -2.73
C ILE A 23 13.67 6.99 -4.04
N THR A 24 13.06 7.92 -4.78
CA THR A 24 13.48 8.28 -6.15
C THR A 24 14.40 9.50 -6.22
N PHE A 25 14.21 10.51 -5.37
CA PHE A 25 14.90 11.81 -5.52
C PHE A 25 15.75 12.25 -4.32
N LEU A 26 15.63 11.61 -3.14
CA LEU A 26 16.37 12.05 -1.94
C LEU A 26 17.74 11.38 -1.82
N THR A 27 18.75 12.17 -1.40
CA THR A 27 20.12 11.70 -1.14
C THR A 27 20.32 11.23 0.30
N GLU A 28 21.18 10.21 0.44
CA GLU A 28 21.67 9.52 1.64
C GLU A 28 20.85 9.64 2.95
N GLY A 29 20.94 10.78 3.66
CA GLY A 29 20.26 10.96 4.95
C GLY A 29 18.72 11.01 4.86
N LYS A 30 18.21 11.70 3.85
CA LYS A 30 16.75 11.81 3.62
C LYS A 30 16.19 10.55 2.97
N ALA A 31 17.01 9.84 2.18
CA ALA A 31 16.68 8.54 1.63
C ALA A 31 16.41 7.50 2.72
N LYS A 32 17.26 7.43 3.77
CA LYS A 32 17.08 6.49 4.89
C LYS A 32 15.79 6.71 5.67
N PHE A 33 15.34 7.96 5.83
CA PHE A 33 14.07 8.25 6.48
C PHE A 33 12.88 7.83 5.61
N ALA A 34 12.93 8.13 4.30
CA ALA A 34 11.91 7.68 3.36
C ALA A 34 11.80 6.14 3.30
N GLU A 35 12.92 5.42 3.33
CA GLU A 35 12.94 3.96 3.43
C GLU A 35 12.21 3.48 4.70
N ARG A 36 12.43 4.11 5.86
CA ARG A 36 11.71 3.76 7.11
C ARG A 36 10.21 4.02 7.02
N ILE A 37 9.80 5.15 6.43
CA ILE A 37 8.37 5.43 6.19
C ILE A 37 7.77 4.39 5.27
N THR A 38 8.50 3.96 4.25
CA THR A 38 8.07 2.92 3.30
C THR A 38 7.86 1.58 4.00
N ILE A 39 8.83 1.15 4.81
CA ILE A 39 8.74 -0.08 5.62
C ILE A 39 7.52 -0.01 6.55
N PHE A 40 7.32 1.12 7.22
CA PHE A 40 6.15 1.34 8.07
C PHE A 40 4.84 1.20 7.28
N LEU A 41 4.78 1.78 6.08
CA LEU A 41 3.60 1.76 5.22
C LEU A 41 3.25 0.33 4.78
N LEU A 42 4.25 -0.47 4.38
CA LEU A 42 4.07 -1.88 4.01
C LEU A 42 3.55 -2.71 5.20
N ILE A 43 4.16 -2.56 6.39
CA ILE A 43 3.70 -3.26 7.59
C ILE A 43 2.28 -2.84 7.96
N PHE A 44 1.97 -1.55 7.81
CA PHE A 44 0.65 -1.02 8.06
C PHE A 44 -0.38 -1.59 7.08
N GLU A 45 -0.09 -1.66 5.78
CA GLU A 45 -0.97 -2.25 4.77
C GLU A 45 -1.28 -3.72 5.07
N ILE A 46 -0.24 -4.53 5.35
CA ILE A 46 -0.41 -5.93 5.77
C ILE A 46 -1.32 -6.02 7.01
N SER A 47 -1.07 -5.18 8.02
CA SER A 47 -1.83 -5.17 9.27
C SER A 47 -3.30 -4.82 9.03
N ILE A 48 -3.59 -3.85 8.16
CA ILE A 48 -4.96 -3.45 7.83
C ILE A 48 -5.69 -4.53 7.03
N ILE A 49 -5.03 -5.19 6.08
CA ILE A 49 -5.63 -6.32 5.35
C ILE A 49 -5.97 -7.44 6.32
N LEU A 50 -5.07 -7.75 7.27
CA LEU A 50 -5.31 -8.76 8.30
C LEU A 50 -6.47 -8.36 9.23
N LEU A 51 -6.50 -7.11 9.71
CA LEU A 51 -7.61 -6.61 10.54
C LEU A 51 -8.93 -6.62 9.78
N HIS A 52 -8.92 -6.35 8.48
CA HIS A 52 -10.11 -6.38 7.64
C HIS A 52 -10.73 -7.78 7.52
N LEU A 53 -9.94 -8.86 7.65
CA LEU A 53 -10.47 -10.24 7.74
C LEU A 53 -11.46 -10.41 8.88
N PHE A 54 -11.22 -9.74 10.00
CA PHE A 54 -12.02 -9.87 11.21
C PHE A 54 -13.04 -8.74 11.36
N PHE A 55 -12.75 -7.55 10.82
CA PHE A 55 -13.54 -6.34 11.04
C PHE A 55 -13.73 -5.53 9.75
N ASN A 56 -14.97 -5.47 9.25
CA ASN A 56 -15.31 -4.71 8.04
C ASN A 56 -15.09 -3.17 8.21
N SER A 57 -15.01 -2.68 9.45
CA SER A 57 -14.81 -1.26 9.77
C SER A 57 -13.49 -0.68 9.23
N PHE A 58 -12.49 -1.53 8.92
CA PHE A 58 -11.20 -1.10 8.35
C PHE A 58 -11.22 -0.96 6.82
N ARG A 59 -12.35 -1.25 6.15
CA ARG A 59 -12.50 -1.11 4.69
C ARG A 59 -11.95 0.21 4.12
N PRO A 60 -12.14 1.39 4.75
CA PRO A 60 -11.62 2.66 4.22
C PRO A 60 -10.09 2.79 4.23
N LEU A 61 -9.40 1.94 5.00
CA LEU A 61 -7.95 1.97 5.16
C LEU A 61 -7.22 0.95 4.29
N LEU A 62 -7.96 0.07 3.61
CA LEU A 62 -7.37 -0.89 2.70
C LEU A 62 -6.58 -0.19 1.58
N PRO A 63 -5.55 -0.85 1.03
CA PRO A 63 -4.97 -0.44 -0.23
C PRO A 63 -6.06 -0.13 -1.27
N PRO A 64 -6.08 1.09 -1.85
CA PRO A 64 -7.12 1.51 -2.78
C PRO A 64 -7.29 0.59 -3.98
N ILE A 65 -6.24 -0.12 -4.41
CA ILE A 65 -6.36 -1.15 -5.45
C ILE A 65 -7.36 -2.25 -5.07
N LEU A 66 -7.36 -2.68 -3.80
CA LEU A 66 -8.26 -3.71 -3.28
C LEU A 66 -9.70 -3.17 -3.16
N ILE A 67 -9.84 -1.89 -2.82
CA ILE A 67 -11.16 -1.23 -2.77
C ILE A 67 -11.73 -1.13 -4.19
N PHE A 68 -10.91 -0.70 -5.14
CA PHE A 68 -11.29 -0.47 -6.53
C PHE A 68 -11.68 -1.76 -7.27
N LEU A 69 -10.91 -2.83 -7.08
CA LEU A 69 -11.22 -4.16 -7.61
C LEU A 69 -12.57 -4.69 -7.11
N LYS A 70 -12.97 -4.31 -5.88
CA LYS A 70 -14.26 -4.70 -5.29
C LYS A 70 -15.44 -3.85 -5.77
N THR A 71 -15.20 -2.65 -6.30
CA THR A 71 -16.25 -1.70 -6.75
C THR A 71 -16.54 -1.75 -8.25
N THR A 72 -15.58 -2.12 -9.08
CA THR A 72 -15.80 -2.31 -10.53
C THR A 72 -16.39 -3.69 -10.80
N GLN A 73 -17.17 -3.85 -11.88
CA GLN A 73 -17.94 -5.06 -12.24
C GLN A 73 -17.11 -6.35 -12.49
N TYR A 74 -15.88 -6.43 -11.99
CA TYR A 74 -15.05 -7.63 -11.93
C TYR A 74 -15.43 -8.49 -10.71
N GLN A 75 -16.70 -8.91 -10.65
CA GLN A 75 -17.13 -10.10 -9.91
C GLN A 75 -16.58 -11.37 -10.60
N PHE A 76 -15.26 -11.45 -10.83
CA PHE A 76 -14.66 -12.70 -11.29
C PHE A 76 -14.63 -13.67 -10.10
N PHE A 77 -15.67 -14.48 -10.07
CA PHE A 77 -15.72 -15.85 -9.55
C PHE A 77 -15.21 -16.09 -8.10
N MET A 78 -16.18 -16.30 -7.20
CA MET A 78 -16.08 -17.11 -5.98
C MET A 78 -14.95 -16.74 -4.99
N LEU A 79 -15.24 -15.87 -4.01
CA LEU A 79 -15.12 -16.16 -2.56
C LEU A 79 -15.50 -14.92 -1.73
N LYS A 80 -16.50 -15.09 -0.87
CA LYS A 80 -17.31 -14.00 -0.31
C LYS A 80 -16.64 -13.20 0.82
N ASN A 81 -15.41 -13.50 1.24
CA ASN A 81 -14.86 -12.99 2.52
C ASN A 81 -13.36 -12.62 2.53
N ILE A 82 -12.76 -12.22 1.40
CA ILE A 82 -11.30 -12.02 1.11
C ILE A 82 -10.76 -13.23 0.38
N SER A 83 -10.47 -13.05 -0.91
CA SER A 83 -10.46 -14.13 -1.88
C SER A 83 -9.26 -14.00 -2.79
N VAL A 84 -8.09 -14.51 -2.37
CA VAL A 84 -6.88 -14.54 -3.21
C VAL A 84 -6.23 -13.16 -3.45
N GLU A 85 -6.96 -12.10 -3.81
CA GLU A 85 -6.33 -10.80 -4.14
C GLU A 85 -5.62 -10.17 -2.93
N GLY A 86 -6.25 -10.21 -1.76
CA GLY A 86 -5.64 -9.72 -0.52
C GLY A 86 -4.42 -10.56 -0.09
N ILE A 87 -4.43 -11.86 -0.36
CA ILE A 87 -3.30 -12.75 -0.08
C ILE A 87 -2.13 -12.44 -1.02
N LEU A 88 -2.40 -12.27 -2.32
CA LEU A 88 -1.41 -11.85 -3.30
C LEU A 88 -0.80 -10.50 -2.94
N TYR A 89 -1.63 -9.56 -2.48
CA TYR A 89 -1.17 -8.25 -2.03
C TYR A 89 -0.25 -8.36 -0.79
N ILE A 90 -0.64 -9.14 0.22
CA ILE A 90 0.21 -9.40 1.40
C ILE A 90 1.55 -10.05 0.99
N ILE A 91 1.53 -11.04 0.08
CA ILE A 91 2.75 -11.69 -0.42
C ILE A 91 3.64 -10.67 -1.14
N SER A 92 3.05 -9.78 -1.94
CA SER A 92 3.77 -8.69 -2.61
C SER A 92 4.42 -7.75 -1.60
N ASP A 93 3.68 -7.30 -0.59
CA ASP A 93 4.20 -6.40 0.45
C ASP A 93 5.31 -7.05 1.27
N ILE A 94 5.19 -8.33 1.62
CA ILE A 94 6.25 -9.09 2.30
C ILE A 94 7.49 -9.18 1.43
N THR A 95 7.34 -9.45 0.13
CA THR A 95 8.45 -9.53 -0.81
C THR A 95 9.18 -8.18 -0.92
N LEU A 96 8.42 -7.08 -0.96
CA LEU A 96 8.97 -5.72 -0.96
C LEU A 96 9.64 -5.35 0.37
N LEU A 97 9.09 -5.80 1.50
CA LEU A 97 9.65 -5.59 2.83
C LEU A 97 11.02 -6.28 2.96
N LEU A 98 11.13 -7.53 2.52
CA LEU A 98 12.35 -8.33 2.60
C LEU A 98 13.52 -7.69 1.82
N THR A 99 13.23 -6.96 0.75
CA THR A 99 14.27 -6.27 -0.03
C THR A 99 14.89 -5.05 0.64
N PHE A 100 14.26 -4.49 1.66
CA PHE A 100 14.91 -3.47 2.49
C PHE A 100 15.90 -4.06 3.50
N ASN A 101 15.82 -5.37 3.79
CA ASN A 101 16.65 -6.03 4.79
C ASN A 101 17.76 -6.94 4.21
N PHE A 102 17.63 -7.53 3.01
CA PHE A 102 18.48 -8.68 2.62
C PHE A 102 19.00 -8.79 1.18
N THR A 103 18.89 -7.77 0.32
CA THR A 103 19.23 -7.93 -1.11
C THR A 103 20.43 -7.13 -1.61
N SER A 104 21.08 -7.69 -2.65
CA SER A 104 22.07 -7.02 -3.50
C SER A 104 21.56 -5.68 -4.06
N ASP A 105 22.47 -4.76 -4.36
CA ASP A 105 22.14 -3.42 -4.87
C ASP A 105 21.24 -3.43 -6.13
N THR A 106 21.38 -4.46 -6.97
CA THR A 106 20.56 -4.66 -8.18
C THR A 106 19.10 -4.98 -7.87
N ALA A 107 18.84 -5.90 -6.94
CA ALA A 107 17.49 -6.25 -6.51
C ALA A 107 16.84 -5.10 -5.72
N LYS A 108 17.63 -4.33 -4.96
CA LYS A 108 17.16 -3.11 -4.29
C LYS A 108 16.66 -2.07 -5.30
N SER A 109 17.39 -1.86 -6.40
CA SER A 109 16.99 -0.93 -7.47
C SER A 109 15.69 -1.36 -8.16
N PHE A 110 15.58 -2.64 -8.54
CA PHE A 110 14.38 -3.17 -9.18
C PHE A 110 13.14 -3.04 -8.28
N ASN A 111 13.29 -3.35 -6.99
CA ASN A 111 12.18 -3.24 -6.05
C ASN A 111 11.78 -1.80 -5.75
N ARG A 112 12.73 -0.84 -5.77
CA ARG A 112 12.38 0.58 -5.69
C ARG A 112 11.50 1.04 -6.85
N ILE A 113 11.76 0.54 -8.06
CA ILE A 113 10.93 0.83 -9.24
C ILE A 113 9.53 0.25 -9.05
N PHE A 114 9.43 -1.03 -8.70
CA PHE A 114 8.13 -1.68 -8.48
C PHE A 114 7.31 -0.98 -7.39
N LEU A 115 7.96 -0.64 -6.27
CA LEU A 115 7.33 0.03 -5.14
C LEU A 115 6.82 1.43 -5.52
N THR A 116 7.60 2.15 -6.34
CA THR A 116 7.17 3.44 -6.90
C THR A 116 5.88 3.30 -7.71
N TYR A 117 5.78 2.29 -8.57
CA TYR A 117 4.56 2.03 -9.35
C TYR A 117 3.37 1.64 -8.46
N THR A 118 3.56 0.70 -7.53
CA THR A 118 2.50 0.26 -6.61
C THR A 118 1.97 1.42 -5.77
N PHE A 119 2.86 2.26 -5.22
CA PHE A 119 2.45 3.42 -4.43
C PHE A 119 1.78 4.49 -5.28
N LEU A 120 2.23 4.71 -6.52
CA LEU A 120 1.61 5.66 -7.42
C LEU A 120 0.18 5.25 -7.78
N ILE A 121 -0.02 3.99 -8.17
CA ILE A 121 -1.34 3.45 -8.49
C ILE A 121 -2.26 3.56 -7.27
N ASN A 122 -1.81 3.16 -6.09
CA ASN A 122 -2.59 3.27 -4.86
C ASN A 122 -2.87 4.72 -4.44
N ALA A 123 -1.96 5.66 -4.68
CA ALA A 123 -2.20 7.07 -4.42
C ALA A 123 -3.27 7.64 -5.36
N LEU A 124 -3.16 7.36 -6.66
CA LEU A 124 -4.14 7.79 -7.68
C LEU A 124 -5.52 7.20 -7.40
N LEU A 125 -5.62 5.90 -7.15
CA LEU A 125 -6.86 5.24 -6.81
C LEU A 125 -7.44 5.77 -5.49
N GLY A 126 -6.58 6.04 -4.49
CA GLY A 126 -6.98 6.66 -3.24
C GLY A 126 -7.64 8.03 -3.43
N ILE A 127 -7.04 8.88 -4.27
CA ILE A 127 -7.60 10.19 -4.63
C ILE A 127 -8.94 10.03 -5.35
N ILE A 128 -9.02 9.13 -6.32
CA ILE A 128 -10.27 8.84 -7.04
C ILE A 128 -11.36 8.39 -6.05
N THR A 129 -11.07 7.46 -5.14
CA THR A 129 -12.04 7.00 -4.13
C THR A 129 -12.46 8.05 -3.10
N LEU A 130 -11.73 9.17 -2.98
CA LEU A 130 -12.13 10.31 -2.13
C LEU A 130 -12.99 11.33 -2.87
N LEU A 131 -12.90 11.36 -4.22
CA LEU A 131 -13.63 12.30 -5.06
C LEU A 131 -15.03 11.81 -5.46
N PHE A 132 -15.33 10.53 -5.25
CA PHE A 132 -16.62 9.86 -5.52
C PHE A 132 -17.22 9.29 -4.24
#